data_AF-A0A9E5AIL7-F1
#
_entry.id   AF-A0A9E5AIL7-F1
#
_cell.length_a   1.000
_cell.length_b   1.000
_cell.length_c   1.000
_cell.angle_alpha   90.00
_cell.angle_beta   90.00
_cell.angle_gamma   90.00
#
_symmetry.space_group_name_H-M   'P 1'
#
loop_
_entity.id
_entity.type
_entity.pdbx_description
1 polymer ?
#
loop_
_entity_poly.entity_id
_entity_poly.type
_entity_poly.pdbx_seq_one_letter_code
_entity_poly.pdbx_strand_id
1 'polypeptide(L)'
;MPKPAQTVPKPAQTVPKPARTVPKPARTVPKPAQAVPKPAQTVPKPAQAVPKPAKTAPKPAKTAPSAAKLADQALGRRGEDVACATACGRGWQPWQRNARVAETEVDLAMRRQSDNRLELLVAEVKTSRRTFVDASQRWPLQRQRRLWAAAEVLCEQCGADRVEVSLITVVLSHDLQKVTWLQALPPPPSRGW
;
A
#
# COMPACT_ATOMS: atom_id res chain seq x y z
N MET A 1 21.14 69.96 -13.95
CA MET A 1 20.37 69.03 -14.81
C MET A 1 20.78 67.59 -14.52
N PRO A 2 20.13 66.89 -13.57
CA PRO A 2 20.24 65.44 -13.44
C PRO A 2 19.40 64.73 -14.52
N LYS A 3 19.78 63.52 -14.94
CA LYS A 3 18.99 62.68 -15.87
C LYS A 3 18.26 61.53 -15.12
N PRO A 4 17.19 60.95 -15.69
CA PRO A 4 16.20 60.19 -14.91
C PRO A 4 16.62 58.77 -14.55
N ALA A 5 15.96 58.20 -13.55
CA ALA A 5 16.01 56.77 -13.25
C ALA A 5 15.25 55.94 -14.30
N GLN A 6 15.69 54.69 -14.52
CA GLN A 6 14.93 53.68 -15.24
C GLN A 6 14.98 52.34 -14.49
N THR A 7 13.81 51.83 -14.12
CA THR A 7 13.62 50.44 -13.67
C THR A 7 13.30 49.55 -14.88
N VAL A 8 14.01 48.44 -15.03
CA VAL A 8 13.79 47.44 -16.10
C VAL A 8 13.74 46.03 -15.47
N PRO A 9 12.77 45.16 -15.82
CA PRO A 9 12.51 43.91 -15.09
C PRO A 9 13.43 42.74 -15.50
N LYS A 10 13.49 41.71 -14.65
CA LYS A 10 14.14 40.42 -14.93
C LYS A 10 13.26 39.49 -15.79
N PRO A 11 13.79 38.91 -16.87
CA PRO A 11 13.35 37.62 -17.40
C PRO A 11 14.18 36.48 -16.78
N ALA A 12 13.56 35.31 -16.55
CA ALA A 12 14.29 34.10 -16.19
C ALA A 12 14.75 33.35 -17.46
N GLN A 13 15.96 32.77 -17.43
CA GLN A 13 16.46 31.90 -18.51
C GLN A 13 16.53 30.43 -18.06
N THR A 14 15.68 29.59 -18.65
CA THR A 14 15.81 28.13 -18.60
C THR A 14 16.77 27.66 -19.70
N VAL A 15 17.82 26.93 -19.33
CA VAL A 15 18.83 26.42 -20.27
C VAL A 15 18.56 24.95 -20.63
N PRO A 16 18.09 24.61 -21.85
CA PRO A 16 18.09 23.24 -22.31
C PRO A 16 19.53 22.78 -22.61
N LYS A 17 19.93 21.60 -22.12
CA LYS A 17 21.25 21.02 -22.45
C LYS A 17 21.24 20.40 -23.86
N PRO A 18 22.34 20.48 -24.64
CA PRO A 18 22.31 20.15 -26.07
C PRO A 18 22.26 18.64 -26.34
N ALA A 19 21.54 18.25 -27.39
CA ALA A 19 21.70 16.94 -28.01
C ALA A 19 23.06 16.87 -28.74
N ARG A 20 23.80 15.77 -28.58
CA ARG A 20 25.15 15.60 -29.15
C ARG A 20 25.19 14.51 -30.21
N THR A 21 24.82 14.87 -31.43
CA THR A 21 25.08 14.05 -32.63
C THR A 21 26.57 14.13 -33.01
N VAL A 22 27.13 13.02 -33.49
CA VAL A 22 28.50 12.95 -34.02
C VAL A 22 28.47 12.20 -35.36
N PRO A 23 28.82 12.85 -36.50
CA PRO A 23 28.81 12.21 -37.82
C PRO A 23 30.17 11.58 -38.17
N LYS A 24 30.19 10.69 -39.18
CA LYS A 24 31.38 10.35 -39.98
C LYS A 24 31.02 10.24 -41.48
N PRO A 25 31.96 10.48 -42.43
CA PRO A 25 31.55 11.04 -43.73
C PRO A 25 32.13 10.39 -45.03
N ALA A 26 31.42 10.66 -46.15
CA ALA A 26 31.89 10.94 -47.51
C ALA A 26 32.64 9.89 -48.39
N ARG A 27 32.07 9.63 -49.60
CA ARG A 27 32.62 9.84 -50.98
C ARG A 27 31.73 9.07 -52.01
N THR A 28 31.01 9.65 -53.00
CA THR A 28 31.36 10.39 -54.25
C THR A 28 32.09 9.55 -55.31
N VAL A 29 31.76 9.49 -56.62
CA VAL A 29 30.71 10.09 -57.51
C VAL A 29 30.69 9.26 -58.85
N PRO A 30 29.63 9.15 -59.71
CA PRO A 30 29.21 10.21 -60.67
C PRO A 30 27.73 10.12 -61.17
N LYS A 31 27.48 10.28 -62.48
CA LYS A 31 26.26 10.17 -63.33
C LYS A 31 26.74 9.86 -64.79
N PRO A 32 25.93 9.42 -65.81
CA PRO A 32 24.68 10.03 -66.32
C PRO A 32 23.62 8.95 -66.74
N ALA A 33 22.57 9.13 -67.56
CA ALA A 33 22.03 10.22 -68.41
C ALA A 33 20.47 10.16 -68.54
N GLN A 34 19.85 11.22 -69.10
CA GLN A 34 18.63 11.33 -69.97
C GLN A 34 17.46 10.29 -69.88
N ALA A 35 16.16 10.61 -70.01
CA ALA A 35 15.40 11.88 -70.09
C ALA A 35 13.87 11.66 -69.81
N VAL A 36 13.11 12.76 -69.73
CA VAL A 36 11.64 12.95 -69.50
C VAL A 36 10.78 12.32 -70.65
N PRO A 37 9.51 11.84 -70.49
CA PRO A 37 8.40 12.36 -69.64
C PRO A 37 7.52 11.36 -68.84
N LYS A 38 6.49 11.90 -68.15
CA LYS A 38 5.32 11.19 -67.58
C LYS A 38 4.36 10.73 -68.71
N PRO A 39 3.43 9.78 -68.44
CA PRO A 39 2.10 10.22 -67.99
C PRO A 39 1.60 9.50 -66.72
N ALA A 40 0.47 9.92 -66.17
CA ALA A 40 -0.16 9.32 -64.99
C ALA A 40 -1.38 8.47 -65.37
N GLN A 41 -1.62 7.35 -64.67
CA GLN A 41 -2.96 6.83 -64.31
C GLN A 41 -2.91 5.51 -63.50
N THR A 42 -4.09 5.17 -62.94
CA THR A 42 -4.59 3.83 -62.54
C THR A 42 -4.48 3.34 -61.08
N VAL A 43 -5.62 2.76 -60.65
CA VAL A 43 -5.95 1.85 -59.51
C VAL A 43 -5.62 2.25 -58.06
N PRO A 44 -6.64 2.35 -57.16
CA PRO A 44 -6.41 2.31 -55.71
C PRO A 44 -6.04 0.89 -55.25
N LYS A 45 -4.92 0.74 -54.52
CA LYS A 45 -4.51 -0.59 -53.98
C LYS A 45 -5.36 -1.01 -52.78
N PRO A 46 -5.72 -2.31 -52.64
CA PRO A 46 -6.39 -2.82 -51.45
C PRO A 46 -5.54 -2.67 -50.18
N ALA A 47 -6.16 -2.28 -49.08
CA ALA A 47 -5.50 -2.18 -47.77
C ALA A 47 -5.42 -3.55 -47.08
N GLN A 48 -4.26 -4.19 -47.11
CA GLN A 48 -3.96 -5.35 -46.26
C GLN A 48 -3.17 -4.93 -45.01
N ALA A 49 -3.89 -4.69 -43.91
CA ALA A 49 -3.28 -4.45 -42.61
C ALA A 49 -2.96 -5.80 -41.92
N VAL A 50 -1.71 -6.28 -42.07
CA VAL A 50 -1.23 -7.46 -41.34
C VAL A 50 -0.86 -7.06 -39.90
N PRO A 51 -1.56 -7.54 -38.85
CA PRO A 51 -1.20 -7.24 -37.47
C PRO A 51 0.10 -7.95 -37.09
N LYS A 52 1.14 -7.18 -36.72
CA LYS A 52 2.38 -7.73 -36.17
C LYS A 52 2.10 -8.36 -34.80
N PRO A 53 2.58 -9.58 -34.49
CA PRO A 53 2.36 -10.20 -33.18
C PRO A 53 2.98 -9.37 -32.05
N ALA A 54 2.13 -8.82 -31.18
CA ALA A 54 2.56 -8.06 -30.01
C ALA A 54 3.11 -9.02 -28.93
N LYS A 55 4.43 -9.32 -28.98
CA LYS A 55 5.13 -10.05 -27.91
C LYS A 55 5.36 -9.18 -26.67
N THR A 56 4.29 -8.69 -26.05
CA THR A 56 4.33 -8.11 -24.70
C THR A 56 4.48 -9.22 -23.66
N ALA A 57 5.69 -9.76 -23.57
CA ALA A 57 6.10 -10.51 -22.39
C ALA A 57 6.13 -9.54 -21.19
N PRO A 58 5.32 -9.75 -20.13
CA PRO A 58 5.35 -8.87 -18.98
C PRO A 58 6.70 -9.02 -18.27
N LYS A 59 7.51 -7.95 -18.24
CA LYS A 59 8.69 -7.90 -17.37
C LYS A 59 8.21 -8.16 -15.92
N PRO A 60 8.81 -9.10 -15.18
CA PRO A 60 8.41 -9.38 -13.80
C PRO A 60 8.84 -8.21 -12.90
N ALA A 61 7.98 -7.20 -12.79
CA ALA A 61 8.18 -6.00 -11.98
C ALA A 61 8.00 -6.29 -10.47
N LYS A 62 8.77 -7.25 -9.94
CA LYS A 62 8.95 -7.47 -8.50
C LYS A 62 9.85 -6.37 -7.92
N THR A 63 9.35 -5.13 -7.91
CA THR A 63 10.01 -4.00 -7.26
C THR A 63 10.16 -4.31 -5.77
N ALA A 64 11.40 -4.36 -5.27
CA ALA A 64 11.67 -4.61 -3.86
C ALA A 64 11.04 -3.52 -2.98
N PRO A 65 10.55 -3.84 -1.77
CA PRO A 65 10.05 -2.85 -0.83
C PRO A 65 11.15 -1.88 -0.41
N SER A 66 10.81 -0.60 -0.23
CA SER A 66 11.75 0.40 0.26
C SER A 66 12.18 0.14 1.70
N ALA A 67 13.35 0.65 2.09
CA ALA A 67 13.85 0.54 3.47
C ALA A 67 12.86 1.11 4.50
N ALA A 68 12.13 2.18 4.17
CA ALA A 68 11.05 2.72 4.99
C ALA A 68 9.93 1.70 5.20
N LYS A 69 9.41 1.10 4.11
CA LYS A 69 8.35 0.08 4.20
C LYS A 69 8.79 -1.14 5.01
N LEU A 70 10.05 -1.57 4.87
CA LEU A 70 10.62 -2.65 5.68
C LEU A 70 10.73 -2.26 7.17
N ALA A 71 11.12 -1.03 7.48
CA ALA A 71 11.19 -0.53 8.85
C ALA A 71 9.79 -0.39 9.50
N ASP A 72 8.77 -0.01 8.74
CA ASP A 72 7.39 0.06 9.20
C ASP A 72 6.80 -1.35 9.41
N GLN A 73 7.09 -2.29 8.52
CA GLN A 73 6.73 -3.71 8.69
C GLN A 73 7.49 -4.39 9.84
N ALA A 74 8.69 -3.93 10.20
CA ALA A 74 9.41 -4.38 11.38
C ALA A 74 8.84 -3.77 12.67
N LEU A 75 8.42 -2.50 12.63
CA LEU A 75 7.74 -1.83 13.74
C LEU A 75 6.38 -2.49 14.04
N GLY A 76 5.57 -2.77 13.00
CA GLY A 76 4.28 -3.46 13.13
C GLY A 76 4.42 -4.77 13.91
N ARG A 77 5.22 -5.70 13.38
CA ARG A 77 5.52 -7.00 14.00
C ARG A 77 6.01 -6.90 15.44
N ARG A 78 6.97 -6.01 15.73
CA ARG A 78 7.42 -5.79 17.12
C ARG A 78 6.30 -5.32 18.05
N GLY A 79 5.34 -4.55 17.54
CA GLY A 79 4.17 -4.14 18.31
C GLY A 79 3.17 -5.28 18.51
N GLU A 80 2.92 -6.11 17.50
CA GLU A 80 2.14 -7.35 17.64
C GLU A 80 2.77 -8.29 18.67
N ASP A 81 4.10 -8.45 18.67
CA ASP A 81 4.84 -9.30 19.61
C ASP A 81 4.68 -8.78 21.05
N VAL A 82 4.80 -7.46 21.25
CA VAL A 82 4.62 -6.80 22.56
C VAL A 82 3.15 -6.84 23.02
N ALA A 83 2.18 -6.68 22.12
CA ALA A 83 0.76 -6.85 22.40
C ALA A 83 0.43 -8.28 22.83
N CYS A 84 0.93 -9.27 22.08
CA CYS A 84 0.79 -10.69 22.36
C CYS A 84 1.40 -11.05 23.73
N ALA A 85 2.65 -10.64 24.01
CA ALA A 85 3.29 -10.86 25.30
C ALA A 85 2.52 -10.20 26.47
N THR A 86 1.95 -9.01 26.26
CA THR A 86 1.11 -8.32 27.26
C THR A 86 -0.22 -9.05 27.50
N ALA A 87 -0.80 -9.65 26.47
CA ALA A 87 -1.99 -10.50 26.60
C ALA A 87 -1.66 -11.83 27.30
N CYS A 88 -0.50 -12.45 27.02
CA CYS A 88 0.00 -13.62 27.75
C CYS A 88 0.15 -13.34 29.25
N GLY A 89 0.66 -12.16 29.63
CA GLY A 89 0.69 -11.68 31.02
C GLY A 89 -0.68 -11.46 31.67
N ARG A 90 -1.78 -11.57 30.91
CA ARG A 90 -3.19 -11.51 31.36
C ARG A 90 -3.93 -12.84 31.23
N GLY A 91 -3.20 -13.95 31.03
CA GLY A 91 -3.75 -15.29 30.91
C GLY A 91 -4.28 -15.68 29.53
N TRP A 92 -4.08 -14.86 28.49
CA TRP A 92 -4.42 -15.23 27.11
C TRP A 92 -3.34 -16.09 26.47
N GLN A 93 -3.73 -17.17 25.79
CA GLN A 93 -2.83 -18.05 25.05
C GLN A 93 -2.91 -17.73 23.55
N PRO A 94 -1.78 -17.57 22.82
CA PRO A 94 -1.81 -17.32 21.38
C PRO A 94 -2.48 -18.47 20.62
N TRP A 95 -3.37 -18.17 19.67
CA TRP A 95 -3.99 -19.18 18.81
C TRP A 95 -3.77 -18.92 17.32
N GLN A 96 -4.03 -17.70 16.84
CA GLN A 96 -3.68 -17.29 15.47
C GLN A 96 -3.04 -15.89 15.46
N ARG A 97 -2.28 -15.58 14.40
CA ARG A 97 -1.72 -14.25 14.13
C ARG A 97 -1.87 -13.92 12.65
N ASN A 98 -2.19 -12.66 12.33
CA ASN A 98 -2.39 -12.17 10.97
C ASN A 98 -3.36 -13.07 10.17
N ALA A 99 -4.42 -13.52 10.84
CA ALA A 99 -5.39 -14.48 10.35
C ALA A 99 -6.33 -13.83 9.34
N ARG A 100 -6.58 -14.50 8.20
CA ARG A 100 -7.42 -13.97 7.12
C ARG A 100 -8.79 -14.63 7.10
N VAL A 101 -9.79 -13.93 7.65
CA VAL A 101 -11.14 -14.44 7.93
C VAL A 101 -12.15 -13.33 7.57
N ALA A 102 -13.33 -13.69 7.03
CA ALA A 102 -14.41 -12.76 6.70
C ALA A 102 -13.96 -11.47 5.94
N GLU A 103 -13.18 -11.65 4.87
CA GLU A 103 -12.55 -10.57 4.07
C GLU A 103 -11.60 -9.61 4.82
N THR A 104 -11.20 -9.91 6.04
CA THR A 104 -10.26 -9.09 6.82
C THR A 104 -9.06 -9.88 7.32
N GLU A 105 -7.96 -9.15 7.57
CA GLU A 105 -6.88 -9.61 8.42
C GLU A 105 -7.21 -9.27 9.89
N VAL A 106 -6.88 -10.19 10.80
CA VAL A 106 -6.95 -10.09 12.26
C VAL A 106 -5.55 -10.28 12.80
N ASP A 107 -4.98 -9.26 13.44
CA ASP A 107 -3.56 -9.25 13.82
C ASP A 107 -3.25 -10.31 14.89
N LEU A 108 -4.10 -10.43 15.92
CA LEU A 108 -4.02 -11.44 16.98
C LEU A 108 -5.40 -12.10 17.25
N ALA A 109 -5.42 -13.43 17.32
CA ALA A 109 -6.51 -14.19 17.92
C ALA A 109 -5.96 -15.07 19.06
N MET A 110 -6.53 -14.96 20.25
CA MET A 110 -6.01 -15.59 21.48
C MET A 110 -7.13 -16.22 22.30
N ARG A 111 -6.83 -17.29 23.04
CA ARG A 111 -7.81 -18.07 23.82
C ARG A 111 -7.54 -17.96 25.33
N ARG A 112 -8.57 -18.01 26.16
CA ARG A 112 -8.43 -18.14 27.63
C ARG A 112 -9.50 -19.09 28.16
N GLN A 113 -9.16 -19.86 29.20
CA GLN A 113 -10.15 -20.61 29.98
C GLN A 113 -10.48 -19.83 31.24
N SER A 114 -11.76 -19.56 31.50
CA SER A 114 -12.25 -18.95 32.75
C SER A 114 -13.56 -19.63 33.14
N ASP A 115 -13.72 -20.05 34.40
CA ASP A 115 -14.99 -20.53 34.95
C ASP A 115 -15.67 -21.62 34.11
N ASN A 116 -14.87 -22.58 33.61
CA ASN A 116 -15.27 -23.67 32.70
C ASN A 116 -15.90 -23.17 31.37
N ARG A 117 -15.43 -22.02 30.88
CA ARG A 117 -15.76 -21.46 29.56
C ARG A 117 -14.51 -21.12 28.78
N LEU A 118 -14.56 -21.33 27.47
CA LEU A 118 -13.55 -20.85 26.53
C LEU A 118 -13.90 -19.43 26.09
N GLU A 119 -13.00 -18.50 26.36
CA GLU A 119 -13.06 -17.12 25.89
C GLU A 119 -12.10 -16.92 24.71
N LEU A 120 -12.54 -16.17 23.71
CA LEU A 120 -11.75 -15.74 22.56
C LEU A 120 -11.49 -14.23 22.64
N LEU A 121 -10.24 -13.82 22.43
CA LEU A 121 -9.86 -12.44 22.13
C LEU A 121 -9.56 -12.33 20.64
N VAL A 122 -10.15 -11.32 20.00
CA VAL A 122 -9.83 -10.87 18.64
C VAL A 122 -9.34 -9.44 18.73
N ALA A 123 -8.08 -9.21 18.36
CA ALA A 123 -7.45 -7.91 18.54
C ALA A 123 -6.78 -7.38 17.26
N GLU A 124 -7.08 -6.11 16.97
CA GLU A 124 -6.28 -5.25 16.09
C GLU A 124 -5.11 -4.68 16.91
N VAL A 125 -3.90 -4.67 16.36
CA VAL A 125 -2.72 -4.10 17.00
C VAL A 125 -2.23 -2.86 16.24
N LYS A 126 -2.39 -1.68 16.83
CA LYS A 126 -1.89 -0.44 16.25
C LYS A 126 -0.57 -0.01 16.88
N THR A 127 0.52 -0.13 16.10
CA THR A 127 1.86 0.26 16.53
C THR A 127 2.26 1.67 16.04
N SER A 128 2.96 2.43 16.88
CA SER A 128 3.47 3.78 16.56
C SER A 128 4.78 4.07 17.29
N ARG A 129 5.60 4.99 16.76
CA ARG A 129 6.78 5.55 17.49
C ARG A 129 6.47 6.80 18.32
N ARG A 130 5.23 7.30 18.23
CA ARG A 130 4.71 8.48 18.93
C ARG A 130 3.46 8.10 19.72
N THR A 131 3.19 8.80 20.82
CA THR A 131 1.94 8.66 21.58
C THR A 131 0.72 8.87 20.68
N PHE A 132 -0.26 7.98 20.79
CA PHE A 132 -1.55 8.16 20.14
C PHE A 132 -2.31 9.28 20.86
N VAL A 133 -2.51 10.41 20.18
CA VAL A 133 -3.20 11.58 20.75
C VAL A 133 -4.72 11.37 20.79
N ASP A 134 -5.29 10.76 19.74
CA ASP A 134 -6.76 10.55 19.61
C ASP A 134 -7.14 9.31 18.76
N ALA A 135 -6.16 8.48 18.40
CA ALA A 135 -6.22 7.58 17.23
C ALA A 135 -7.07 6.30 17.40
N SER A 136 -8.03 6.27 18.33
CA SER A 136 -8.65 5.02 18.80
C SER A 136 -10.15 5.08 19.07
N GLN A 137 -10.71 6.23 19.48
CA GLN A 137 -12.08 6.29 20.00
C GLN A 137 -13.18 6.03 18.93
N ARG A 138 -12.86 6.13 17.64
CA ARG A 138 -13.82 5.89 16.54
C ARG A 138 -13.19 5.14 15.37
N TRP A 139 -13.19 3.81 15.42
CA TRP A 139 -13.07 3.01 14.20
C TRP A 139 -14.24 3.29 13.25
N PRO A 140 -14.03 3.32 11.91
CA PRO A 140 -15.13 3.33 10.95
C PRO A 140 -16.03 2.11 11.15
N LEU A 141 -17.36 2.29 11.10
CA LEU A 141 -18.34 1.21 11.31
C LEU A 141 -18.14 0.00 10.38
N GLN A 142 -17.56 0.21 9.19
CA GLN A 142 -17.18 -0.87 8.28
C GLN A 142 -16.00 -1.72 8.78
N ARG A 143 -15.00 -1.13 9.47
CA ARG A 143 -13.88 -1.87 10.10
C ARG A 143 -14.40 -2.64 11.30
N GLN A 144 -15.25 -2.02 12.12
CA GLN A 144 -15.94 -2.69 13.24
C GLN A 144 -16.73 -3.92 12.76
N ARG A 145 -17.60 -3.75 11.75
CA ARG A 145 -18.40 -4.86 11.17
C ARG A 145 -17.55 -6.00 10.62
N ARG A 146 -16.46 -5.69 9.88
CA ARG A 146 -15.57 -6.73 9.34
C ARG A 146 -14.84 -7.51 10.43
N LEU A 147 -14.35 -6.84 11.46
CA LEU A 147 -13.66 -7.51 12.57
C LEU A 147 -14.63 -8.29 13.47
N TRP A 148 -15.87 -7.83 13.66
CA TRP A 148 -16.91 -8.63 14.32
C TRP A 148 -17.31 -9.87 13.50
N ALA A 149 -17.50 -9.76 12.18
CA ALA A 149 -17.77 -10.93 11.33
C ALA A 149 -16.61 -11.94 11.31
N ALA A 150 -15.36 -11.48 11.36
CA ALA A 150 -14.21 -12.35 11.54
C ALA A 150 -14.16 -12.97 12.95
N ALA A 151 -14.58 -12.23 13.97
CA ALA A 151 -14.64 -12.71 15.35
C ALA A 151 -15.72 -13.78 15.55
N GLU A 152 -16.88 -13.65 14.93
CA GLU A 152 -17.95 -14.66 14.90
C GLU A 152 -17.43 -15.99 14.31
N VAL A 153 -16.85 -15.95 13.11
CA VAL A 153 -16.26 -17.13 12.46
C VAL A 153 -15.10 -17.73 13.27
N LEU A 154 -14.26 -16.91 13.90
CA LEU A 154 -13.20 -17.39 14.80
C LEU A 154 -13.77 -18.01 16.08
N CYS A 155 -14.89 -17.52 16.60
CA CYS A 155 -15.60 -18.03 17.79
C CYS A 155 -16.13 -19.44 17.51
N GLU A 156 -16.80 -19.63 16.38
CA GLU A 156 -17.25 -20.95 15.89
C GLU A 156 -16.08 -21.91 15.69
N GLN A 157 -15.00 -21.48 15.01
CA GLN A 157 -13.79 -22.30 14.78
C GLN A 157 -13.05 -22.72 16.05
N CYS A 158 -13.24 -22.03 17.18
CA CYS A 158 -12.63 -22.40 18.45
C CYS A 158 -13.58 -23.07 19.45
N GLY A 159 -14.89 -22.95 19.27
CA GLY A 159 -15.89 -23.37 20.25
C GLY A 159 -15.90 -22.49 21.51
N ALA A 160 -15.69 -21.18 21.35
CA ALA A 160 -15.70 -20.24 22.48
C ALA A 160 -17.13 -19.83 22.87
N ASP A 161 -17.39 -19.78 24.17
CA ASP A 161 -18.63 -19.29 24.79
C ASP A 161 -18.76 -17.77 24.75
N ARG A 162 -17.64 -17.06 24.56
CA ARG A 162 -17.52 -15.60 24.60
C ARG A 162 -16.42 -15.10 23.67
N VAL A 163 -16.64 -13.94 23.06
CA VAL A 163 -15.62 -13.23 22.28
C VAL A 163 -15.49 -11.76 22.69
N GLU A 164 -14.26 -11.28 22.87
CA GLU A 164 -13.90 -9.87 23.05
C GLU A 164 -13.26 -9.35 21.75
N VAL A 165 -13.81 -8.27 21.17
CA VAL A 165 -13.21 -7.57 20.02
C VAL A 165 -12.62 -6.23 20.50
N SER A 166 -11.30 -6.13 20.51
CA SER A 166 -10.56 -5.03 21.16
C SER A 166 -9.49 -4.40 20.26
N LEU A 167 -9.14 -3.15 20.58
CA LEU A 167 -7.97 -2.46 20.01
C LEU A 167 -6.83 -2.48 21.03
N ILE A 168 -5.68 -3.04 20.65
CA ILE A 168 -4.45 -2.92 21.42
C ILE A 168 -3.57 -1.87 20.73
N THR A 169 -3.31 -0.76 21.40
CA THR A 169 -2.37 0.26 20.90
C THR A 169 -1.01 0.12 21.56
N VAL A 170 0.06 0.18 20.76
CA VAL A 170 1.43 -0.04 21.23
C VAL A 170 2.33 1.10 20.75
N VAL A 171 2.93 1.82 21.69
CA VAL A 171 3.93 2.85 21.42
C VAL A 171 5.31 2.26 21.67
N LEU A 172 6.17 2.25 20.65
CA LEU A 172 7.56 1.80 20.70
C LEU A 172 8.49 2.91 20.18
N SER A 173 9.15 3.63 21.08
CA SER A 173 10.27 4.55 20.78
C SER A 173 11.59 3.98 21.31
N HIS A 174 12.62 4.81 21.50
CA HIS A 174 13.83 4.43 22.23
C HIS A 174 13.62 4.35 23.76
N ASP A 175 12.89 5.30 24.34
CA ASP A 175 12.71 5.42 25.81
C ASP A 175 11.36 4.87 26.29
N LEU A 176 10.41 4.64 25.37
CA LEU A 176 9.04 4.31 25.71
C LEU A 176 8.55 3.04 25.01
N GLN A 177 8.27 2.01 25.81
CA GLN A 177 7.38 0.91 25.46
C GLN A 177 6.09 1.06 26.29
N LYS A 178 4.97 1.40 25.65
CA LYS A 178 3.65 1.49 26.31
C LYS A 178 2.59 0.73 25.52
N VAL A 179 1.89 -0.17 26.19
CA VAL A 179 0.68 -0.82 25.68
C VAL A 179 -0.54 -0.20 26.34
N THR A 180 -1.55 0.15 25.54
CA THR A 180 -2.86 0.60 26.04
C THR A 180 -3.94 -0.28 25.42
N TRP A 181 -4.63 -1.05 26.26
CA TRP A 181 -5.77 -1.88 25.90
C TRP A 181 -7.02 -1.00 25.87
N LEU A 182 -7.76 -1.04 24.76
CA LEU A 182 -8.98 -0.27 24.59
C LEU A 182 -10.09 -1.28 24.32
N GLN A 183 -10.81 -1.57 25.41
CA GLN A 183 -11.63 -2.77 25.59
C GLN A 183 -12.95 -2.68 24.81
N ALA A 184 -13.32 -3.81 24.21
CA ALA A 184 -14.67 -4.15 23.73
C ALA A 184 -15.36 -3.03 22.93
N LEU A 185 -15.08 -3.02 21.62
CA LEU A 185 -16.04 -2.42 20.69
C LEU A 185 -17.35 -3.21 20.80
N PRO A 186 -18.51 -2.57 21.06
CA PRO A 186 -19.77 -3.30 21.11
C PRO A 186 -20.04 -3.98 19.77
N PRO A 187 -20.76 -5.12 19.75
CA PRO A 187 -21.23 -5.70 18.50
C PRO A 187 -22.00 -4.64 17.71
N PRO A 188 -21.76 -4.50 16.39
CA PRO A 188 -22.46 -3.52 15.58
C PRO A 188 -23.96 -3.84 15.62
N PRO A 189 -24.85 -2.83 15.65
CA PRO A 189 -26.29 -3.08 15.71
C PRO A 189 -26.70 -3.98 14.54
N SER A 190 -27.31 -5.12 14.90
CA SER A 190 -27.76 -6.15 13.98
C SER A 190 -28.67 -5.54 12.93
N ARG A 191 -28.40 -5.84 11.66
CA ARG A 191 -29.33 -5.49 10.58
C ARG A 191 -30.59 -6.34 10.72
N GLY A 192 -31.65 -5.76 11.25
CA GLY A 192 -33.01 -6.26 11.04
C GLY A 192 -33.42 -5.93 9.61
N TRP A 193 -33.06 -6.81 8.68
CA TRP A 193 -33.39 -6.81 7.26
C TRP A 193 -33.41 -8.26 6.76
#